data_AF-A0A9D1KLZ8-F1
#
_entry.id   AF-A0A9D1KLZ8-F1
#
_cell.length_a   1.000
_cell.length_b   1.000
_cell.length_c   1.000
_cell.angle_alpha   90.00
_cell.angle_beta   90.00
_cell.angle_gamma   90.00
#
_symmetry.space_group_name_H-M   'P 1'
#
loop_
_entity.id
_entity.type
_entity.pdbx_description
1 polymer ?
#
loop_
_entity_poly.entity_id
_entity_poly.type
_entity_poly.pdbx_seq_one_letter_code
_entity_poly.pdbx_strand_id
1 'polypeptide(L)'
;MEVIWFIPLGFILLLIFLSLGLAREAIRGLLETLPIWIAAIVIIAVLFAIYRMVTIFKEKRPKCRATFTLGLWIMILSSTFGVFAFAGPTWLDRCGRWFTWFGDEIEIQMLTYVCAVILLGAAAMIIAFLIPSNLVSNIILLIPIMLPFAIYFNAMSVSTQSYSDFVTTDFTSEDTLTEYEVVRDTKIYYPTIWKGSPSLPEFSPIKYAPKQFNAGETVYAVYGSGSIKTFEEGSYVIVSNGTIGGKVLVDDLKDVAEPQYRYEIILSTEQAEVYEAVKVLSNLEIYEKGDAIVGTLTKDVVPGGILNVVGGDDGYLKIKLEDGSLGYISCNDVAVVRTPLAK
;
A
#
# COMPACT_ATOMS: atom_id res chain seq x y z
N MET A 1 -23.93 -26.48 26.61
CA MET A 1 -23.01 -25.76 27.51
C MET A 1 -21.68 -25.59 26.77
N GLU A 2 -21.63 -24.71 25.77
CA GLU A 2 -20.43 -24.41 24.94
C GLU A 2 -20.56 -23.02 24.28
N VAL A 3 -20.96 -21.99 25.03
CA VAL A 3 -21.26 -20.64 24.48
C VAL A 3 -20.45 -19.53 25.18
N ILE A 4 -19.64 -19.86 26.18
CA ILE A 4 -18.98 -18.84 27.03
C ILE A 4 -17.65 -18.36 26.44
N TRP A 5 -17.07 -19.04 25.45
CA TRP A 5 -15.75 -18.71 24.90
C TRP A 5 -15.76 -17.85 23.63
N PHE A 6 -16.93 -17.48 23.10
CA PHE A 6 -17.03 -16.77 21.82
C PHE A 6 -17.09 -15.24 21.96
N ILE A 7 -17.65 -14.76 23.06
CA ILE A 7 -17.70 -13.33 23.42
C ILE A 7 -16.30 -12.79 23.78
N PRO A 8 -15.38 -13.54 24.43
CA PRO A 8 -14.07 -13.00 24.75
C PRO A 8 -13.23 -12.76 23.50
N LEU A 9 -13.04 -13.70 22.58
CA LEU A 9 -11.91 -13.57 21.64
C LEU A 9 -12.08 -12.46 20.57
N GLY A 10 -13.26 -12.34 19.96
CA GLY A 10 -13.54 -11.26 19.00
C GLY A 10 -13.63 -9.89 19.68
N PHE A 11 -14.15 -9.84 20.90
CA PHE A 11 -14.22 -8.62 21.72
C PHE A 11 -12.84 -8.26 22.30
N ILE A 12 -12.01 -9.24 22.62
CA ILE A 12 -10.61 -9.09 23.05
C ILE A 12 -9.77 -8.59 21.88
N LEU A 13 -9.92 -9.15 20.67
CA LEU A 13 -9.23 -8.65 19.48
C LEU A 13 -9.67 -7.22 19.15
N LEU A 14 -10.98 -6.94 19.15
CA LEU A 14 -11.51 -5.60 18.98
C LEU A 14 -10.99 -4.64 20.06
N LEU A 15 -10.98 -5.06 21.33
CA LEU A 15 -10.44 -4.28 22.46
C LEU A 15 -8.93 -4.10 22.38
N ILE A 16 -8.18 -5.07 21.84
CA ILE A 16 -6.73 -4.98 21.60
C ILE A 16 -6.45 -3.98 20.47
N PHE A 17 -7.18 -4.05 19.36
CA PHE A 17 -7.06 -3.08 18.27
C PHE A 17 -7.50 -1.68 18.70
N LEU A 18 -8.60 -1.57 19.46
CA LEU A 18 -9.04 -0.32 20.07
C LEU A 18 -8.01 0.21 21.06
N SER A 19 -7.42 -0.63 21.92
CA SER A 19 -6.42 -0.20 22.90
C SER A 19 -5.06 0.13 22.27
N LEU A 20 -4.68 -0.51 21.16
CA LEU A 20 -3.49 -0.16 20.37
C LEU A 20 -3.69 1.15 19.60
N GLY A 21 -4.87 1.36 19.00
CA GLY A 21 -5.25 2.66 18.41
C GLY A 21 -5.31 3.75 19.47
N LEU A 22 -5.85 3.45 20.65
CA LEU A 22 -5.89 4.35 21.81
C LEU A 22 -4.52 4.67 22.38
N ALA A 23 -3.58 3.72 22.41
CA ALA A 23 -2.24 3.97 22.90
C ALA A 23 -1.43 4.84 21.93
N ARG A 24 -1.68 4.70 20.62
CA ARG A 24 -1.06 5.52 19.57
C ARG A 24 -1.63 6.94 19.56
N GLU A 25 -2.94 7.09 19.76
CA GLU A 25 -3.65 8.37 19.71
C GLU A 25 -3.82 9.08 21.06
N ALA A 26 -3.64 8.41 22.20
CA ALA A 26 -3.58 9.09 23.51
C ALA A 26 -2.39 10.07 23.61
N ILE A 27 -1.47 10.02 22.64
CA ILE A 27 -0.35 10.94 22.48
C ILE A 27 -0.75 12.16 21.61
N ARG A 28 -1.84 12.09 20.82
CA ARG A 28 -2.35 13.16 19.93
C ARG A 28 -3.87 13.38 20.14
N GLY A 29 -4.21 14.37 20.96
CA GLY A 29 -5.51 15.08 20.90
C GLY A 29 -6.83 14.30 21.10
N LEU A 30 -7.49 14.50 22.25
CA LEU A 30 -8.84 13.98 22.58
C LEU A 30 -9.95 14.36 21.56
N LEU A 31 -9.78 15.44 20.78
CA LEU A 31 -10.78 15.92 19.81
C LEU A 31 -10.67 15.23 18.43
N GLU A 32 -9.48 14.77 18.05
CA GLU A 32 -9.23 14.04 16.79
C GLU A 32 -9.69 12.59 16.89
N THR A 33 -9.79 12.04 18.10
CA THR A 33 -10.17 10.64 18.37
C THR A 33 -11.68 10.40 18.52
N LEU A 34 -12.49 11.47 18.62
CA LEU A 34 -13.96 11.36 18.77
C LEU A 34 -14.62 10.54 17.64
N PRO A 35 -14.24 10.70 16.35
CA PRO A 35 -14.81 9.90 15.27
C PRO A 35 -14.52 8.40 15.42
N ILE A 36 -13.32 8.05 15.91
CA ILE A 36 -12.91 6.66 16.15
C ILE A 36 -13.76 6.04 17.27
N TRP A 37 -14.00 6.78 18.36
CA TRP A 37 -14.88 6.34 19.45
C TRP A 37 -16.32 6.14 19.02
N ILE A 38 -16.87 7.07 18.24
CA ILE A 38 -18.23 6.96 17.69
C ILE A 38 -18.32 5.73 16.78
N ALA A 39 -17.34 5.54 15.89
CA ALA A 39 -17.30 4.38 15.00
C ALA A 39 -17.21 3.06 15.78
N ALA A 40 -16.37 2.99 16.81
CA ALA A 40 -16.24 1.82 17.69
C ALA A 40 -17.55 1.47 18.40
N ILE A 41 -18.23 2.46 18.97
CA ILE A 41 -19.52 2.28 19.64
C ILE A 41 -20.59 1.80 18.64
N VAL A 42 -20.63 2.39 17.45
CA VAL A 42 -21.55 1.99 16.38
C VAL A 42 -21.28 0.54 15.95
N ILE A 43 -20.02 0.15 15.77
CA ILE A 43 -19.63 -1.22 15.42
C ILE A 43 -20.04 -2.20 16.51
N ILE A 44 -19.78 -1.87 17.78
CA ILE A 44 -20.18 -2.71 18.92
C ILE A 44 -21.70 -2.86 18.97
N ALA A 45 -22.46 -1.77 18.77
CA ALA A 45 -23.90 -1.80 18.74
C ALA A 45 -24.44 -2.65 17.58
N VAL A 46 -23.85 -2.54 16.38
CA VAL A 46 -24.19 -3.34 15.20
C VAL A 46 -23.88 -4.82 15.44
N LEU A 47 -22.69 -5.15 15.94
CA LEU A 47 -22.30 -6.52 16.28
C LEU A 47 -23.22 -7.11 17.35
N PHE A 48 -23.57 -6.34 18.37
CA PHE A 48 -24.50 -6.76 19.41
C PHE A 48 -25.92 -6.97 18.87
N ALA A 49 -26.39 -6.11 17.97
CA ALA A 49 -27.68 -6.26 17.30
C ALA A 49 -27.71 -7.51 16.40
N ILE A 50 -26.64 -7.76 15.64
CA ILE A 50 -26.47 -8.98 14.83
C ILE A 50 -26.45 -10.21 15.74
N TYR A 51 -25.68 -10.18 16.84
CA TYR A 51 -25.64 -11.27 17.81
C TYR A 51 -27.02 -11.55 18.43
N ARG A 52 -27.73 -10.51 18.87
CA ARG A 52 -29.09 -10.59 19.41
C ARG A 52 -30.04 -11.20 18.38
N MET A 53 -30.00 -10.73 17.14
CA MET A 53 -30.78 -11.30 16.04
C MET A 53 -30.46 -12.79 15.87
N VAL A 54 -29.19 -13.14 15.69
CA VAL A 54 -28.75 -14.53 15.49
C VAL A 54 -29.18 -15.42 16.67
N THR A 55 -29.12 -14.92 17.90
CA THR A 55 -29.54 -15.67 19.10
C THR A 55 -31.05 -15.92 19.11
N ILE A 56 -31.85 -14.88 18.86
CA ILE A 56 -33.33 -14.99 18.77
C ILE A 56 -33.73 -15.94 17.62
N PHE A 57 -33.04 -15.88 16.48
CA PHE A 57 -33.31 -16.73 15.33
C PHE A 57 -32.88 -18.19 15.55
N LYS A 58 -31.75 -18.42 16.25
CA LYS A 58 -31.30 -19.77 16.65
C LYS A 58 -32.33 -20.49 17.51
N GLU A 59 -33.00 -19.76 18.41
CA GLU A 59 -34.06 -20.32 19.26
C GLU A 59 -35.33 -20.63 18.48
N LYS A 60 -35.73 -19.77 17.54
CA LYS A 60 -36.95 -19.97 16.73
C LYS A 60 -36.82 -21.05 15.65
N ARG A 61 -35.61 -21.32 15.15
CA ARG A 61 -35.37 -22.27 14.04
C ARG A 61 -34.16 -23.19 14.34
N PRO A 62 -34.32 -24.21 15.20
CA PRO A 62 -33.21 -25.07 15.64
C PRO A 62 -32.52 -25.83 14.49
N LYS A 63 -33.24 -26.12 13.39
CA LYS A 63 -32.68 -26.77 12.20
C LYS A 63 -31.62 -25.92 11.47
N CYS A 64 -31.66 -24.59 11.61
CA CYS A 64 -30.72 -23.66 10.95
C CYS A 64 -29.53 -23.26 11.84
N ARG A 65 -29.40 -23.86 13.03
CA ARG A 65 -28.37 -23.49 14.03
C ARG A 65 -26.95 -23.65 13.50
N ALA A 66 -26.69 -24.70 12.72
CA ALA A 66 -25.39 -24.96 12.12
C ALA A 66 -25.00 -23.88 11.10
N THR A 67 -25.93 -23.48 10.24
CA THR A 67 -25.79 -22.41 9.24
C THR A 67 -25.40 -21.08 9.87
N PHE A 68 -26.06 -20.68 10.96
CA PHE A 68 -25.70 -19.45 11.69
C PHE A 68 -24.32 -19.50 12.33
N THR A 69 -23.95 -20.64 12.92
CA THR A 69 -22.61 -20.81 13.51
C THR A 69 -21.53 -20.75 12.43
N LEU A 70 -21.76 -21.39 11.28
CA LEU A 70 -20.87 -21.34 10.13
C LEU A 70 -20.67 -19.91 9.61
N GLY A 71 -21.76 -19.17 9.37
CA GLY A 71 -21.68 -17.78 8.88
C GLY A 71 -20.92 -16.85 9.83
N LEU A 72 -21.10 -17.04 11.14
CA LEU A 72 -20.39 -16.29 12.18
C LEU A 72 -18.88 -16.57 12.16
N TRP A 73 -18.48 -17.84 12.06
CA TRP A 73 -17.07 -18.23 11.95
C TRP A 73 -16.43 -17.68 10.67
N ILE A 74 -17.14 -17.75 9.55
CA ILE A 74 -16.66 -17.23 8.27
C ILE A 74 -16.43 -15.72 8.36
N MET A 75 -17.36 -14.99 8.95
CA MET A 75 -17.22 -13.54 9.14
C MET A 75 -16.01 -13.20 10.02
N ILE A 76 -15.80 -13.90 11.14
CA ILE A 76 -14.61 -13.70 11.99
C ILE A 76 -13.33 -14.00 11.22
N LEU A 77 -13.28 -15.15 10.55
CA LEU A 77 -12.10 -15.59 9.79
C LEU A 77 -11.77 -14.58 8.68
N SER A 78 -12.79 -14.08 7.98
CA SER A 78 -12.63 -13.09 6.91
C SER A 78 -12.16 -11.75 7.47
N SER A 79 -12.69 -11.32 8.62
CA SER A 79 -12.21 -10.09 9.27
C SER A 79 -10.77 -10.23 9.74
N THR A 80 -10.38 -11.32 10.40
CA THR A 80 -9.02 -11.48 10.94
C THR A 80 -7.99 -11.68 9.85
N PHE A 81 -8.18 -12.64 8.93
CA PHE A 81 -7.23 -12.86 7.82
C PHE A 81 -7.20 -11.68 6.85
N GLY A 82 -8.35 -11.04 6.66
CA GLY A 82 -8.45 -9.90 5.79
C GLY A 82 -7.72 -8.66 6.28
N VAL A 83 -7.64 -8.44 7.60
CA VAL A 83 -6.80 -7.35 8.14
C VAL A 83 -5.33 -7.58 7.77
N PHE A 84 -4.83 -8.82 7.83
CA PHE A 84 -3.46 -9.13 7.37
C PHE A 84 -3.29 -8.94 5.86
N ALA A 85 -4.27 -9.40 5.07
CA ALA A 85 -4.29 -9.19 3.62
C ALA A 85 -4.37 -7.70 3.24
N PHE A 86 -5.03 -6.88 4.06
CA PHE A 86 -5.18 -5.44 3.87
C PHE A 86 -3.93 -4.67 4.29
N ALA A 87 -3.41 -4.97 5.48
CA ALA A 87 -2.28 -4.26 6.08
C ALA A 87 -0.95 -4.64 5.44
N GLY A 88 -0.78 -5.88 5.01
CA GLY A 88 0.49 -6.35 4.44
C GLY A 88 0.99 -5.45 3.31
N PRO A 89 0.22 -5.21 2.23
CA PRO A 89 0.68 -4.49 1.05
C PRO A 89 0.98 -2.99 1.28
N THR A 90 0.67 -2.44 2.45
CA THR A 90 0.95 -1.03 2.79
C THR A 90 2.44 -0.69 2.72
N TRP A 91 3.32 -1.64 3.05
CA TRP A 91 4.77 -1.42 2.96
C TRP A 91 5.27 -1.31 1.51
N LEU A 92 4.53 -1.88 0.56
CA LEU A 92 4.80 -1.73 -0.87
C LEU A 92 4.19 -0.44 -1.43
N ASP A 93 3.17 0.12 -0.78
CA ASP A 93 2.49 1.31 -1.26
C ASP A 93 3.26 2.60 -0.94
N ARG A 94 4.44 2.74 -1.55
CA ARG A 94 5.35 3.85 -1.29
C ARG A 94 4.83 5.18 -1.80
N CYS A 95 3.96 5.21 -2.81
CA CYS A 95 3.32 6.42 -3.34
C CYS A 95 1.91 6.70 -2.77
N GLY A 96 1.46 5.97 -1.73
CA GLY A 96 0.19 6.23 -1.07
C GLY A 96 -1.04 6.11 -1.99
N ARG A 97 -1.14 5.04 -2.78
CA ARG A 97 -2.26 4.79 -3.70
C ARG A 97 -3.29 3.82 -3.16
N TRP A 98 -2.90 3.00 -2.18
CA TRP A 98 -3.73 1.95 -1.65
C TRP A 98 -4.79 2.55 -0.72
N PHE A 99 -6.04 2.42 -1.14
CA PHE A 99 -7.23 2.64 -0.31
C PHE A 99 -7.40 4.05 0.29
N THR A 100 -6.76 5.06 -0.31
CA THR A 100 -6.84 6.47 0.12
C THR A 100 -8.22 7.11 -0.03
N TRP A 101 -9.12 6.51 -0.81
CA TRP A 101 -10.51 7.00 -0.95
C TRP A 101 -11.31 7.02 0.36
N PHE A 102 -10.89 6.25 1.37
CA PHE A 102 -11.54 6.19 2.69
C PHE A 102 -10.81 7.02 3.76
N GLY A 103 -9.79 7.78 3.36
CA GLY A 103 -8.90 8.52 4.25
C GLY A 103 -7.46 8.03 4.15
N ASP A 104 -6.53 8.88 4.58
CA ASP A 104 -5.09 8.62 4.51
C ASP A 104 -4.58 7.77 5.69
N GLU A 105 -5.36 7.72 6.77
CA GLU A 105 -5.01 6.94 7.97
C GLU A 105 -5.31 5.46 7.81
N ILE A 106 -4.29 4.64 8.01
CA ILE A 106 -4.40 3.18 7.89
C ILE A 106 -5.45 2.60 8.86
N GLU A 107 -5.63 3.23 10.02
CA GLU A 107 -6.63 2.87 11.02
C GLU A 107 -8.05 2.98 10.47
N ILE A 108 -8.39 4.10 9.81
CA ILE A 108 -9.70 4.34 9.22
C ILE A 108 -9.96 3.35 8.09
N GLN A 109 -8.93 3.09 7.29
CA GLN A 109 -8.99 2.13 6.20
C GLN A 109 -9.24 0.69 6.69
N MET A 110 -8.52 0.24 7.72
CA MET A 110 -8.75 -1.07 8.35
C MET A 110 -10.14 -1.18 8.97
N LEU A 111 -10.62 -0.11 9.61
CA LEU A 111 -11.95 -0.08 10.20
C LEU A 111 -13.04 -0.22 9.15
N THR A 112 -12.90 0.52 8.05
CA THR A 112 -13.79 0.44 6.88
C THR A 112 -13.84 -0.98 6.33
N TYR A 113 -12.69 -1.64 6.19
CA TYR A 113 -12.61 -3.03 5.77
C TYR A 113 -13.42 -3.96 6.69
N VAL A 114 -13.18 -3.88 8.00
CA VAL A 114 -13.88 -4.74 8.98
C VAL A 114 -15.39 -4.50 8.93
N CYS A 115 -15.84 -3.26 8.83
CA CYS A 115 -17.24 -2.90 8.66
C CYS A 115 -17.84 -3.53 7.39
N ALA A 116 -17.15 -3.45 6.25
CA ALA A 116 -17.60 -4.04 5.01
C ALA A 116 -17.78 -5.56 5.11
N VAL A 117 -16.83 -6.27 5.75
CA VAL A 117 -16.93 -7.72 5.98
C VAL A 117 -18.13 -8.06 6.87
N ILE A 118 -18.36 -7.30 7.94
CA ILE A 118 -19.48 -7.53 8.85
C ILE A 118 -20.81 -7.32 8.13
N LEU A 119 -20.95 -6.24 7.35
CA LEU A 119 -22.16 -5.95 6.58
C LEU A 119 -22.42 -7.02 5.51
N LEU A 120 -21.39 -7.42 4.76
CA LEU A 120 -21.48 -8.47 3.75
C LEU A 120 -21.83 -9.82 4.39
N GLY A 121 -21.20 -10.16 5.52
CA GLY A 121 -21.48 -11.38 6.27
C GLY A 121 -22.91 -11.41 6.81
N ALA A 122 -23.39 -10.29 7.35
CA ALA A 122 -24.77 -10.16 7.81
C ALA A 122 -25.78 -10.34 6.66
N ALA A 123 -25.54 -9.68 5.53
CA ALA A 123 -26.38 -9.83 4.34
C ALA A 123 -26.39 -11.28 3.82
N ALA A 124 -25.22 -11.90 3.71
CA ALA A 124 -25.08 -13.30 3.29
C ALA A 124 -25.83 -14.25 4.24
N MET A 125 -25.77 -14.02 5.55
CA MET A 125 -26.53 -14.81 6.53
C MET A 125 -28.05 -14.64 6.36
N ILE A 126 -28.54 -13.42 6.11
CA ILE A 126 -29.98 -13.18 5.86
C ILE A 126 -30.43 -13.88 4.57
N ILE A 127 -29.66 -13.77 3.49
CA ILE A 127 -29.98 -14.42 2.20
C ILE A 127 -29.94 -15.94 2.34
N ALA A 128 -28.88 -16.48 2.96
CA ALA A 128 -28.72 -17.91 3.22
C ALA A 128 -29.87 -18.49 4.04
N PHE A 129 -30.51 -17.69 4.90
CA PHE A 129 -31.68 -18.08 5.67
C PHE A 129 -32.97 -18.17 4.84
N LEU A 130 -33.12 -17.31 3.83
CA LEU A 130 -34.30 -17.32 2.96
C LEU A 130 -34.31 -18.50 1.97
N ILE A 131 -33.20 -19.22 1.85
CA ILE A 131 -33.02 -20.29 0.87
C ILE A 131 -33.28 -21.66 1.51
N PRO A 132 -34.21 -22.46 0.96
CA PRO A 132 -34.58 -23.76 1.53
C PRO A 132 -33.53 -24.85 1.28
N SER A 133 -32.62 -24.67 0.32
CA SER A 133 -31.55 -25.62 0.02
C SER A 133 -30.32 -25.39 0.91
N ASN A 134 -29.98 -26.37 1.74
CA ASN A 134 -28.81 -26.32 2.63
C ASN A 134 -27.49 -26.15 1.85
N LEU A 135 -27.37 -26.78 0.69
CA LEU A 135 -26.16 -26.68 -0.14
C LEU A 135 -25.96 -25.24 -0.64
N VAL A 136 -27.01 -24.64 -1.20
CA VAL A 136 -26.97 -23.27 -1.74
C VAL A 136 -26.78 -22.25 -0.62
N SER A 137 -27.45 -22.44 0.51
CA SER A 137 -27.29 -21.61 1.71
C SER A 137 -25.84 -21.62 2.21
N ASN A 138 -25.20 -22.79 2.29
CA ASN A 138 -23.80 -22.89 2.71
C ASN A 138 -22.84 -22.21 1.72
N ILE A 139 -23.08 -22.31 0.41
CA ILE A 139 -22.25 -21.63 -0.60
C ILE A 139 -22.32 -20.10 -0.41
N ILE A 140 -23.52 -19.56 -0.16
CA ILE A 140 -23.72 -18.12 0.06
C ILE A 140 -23.00 -17.63 1.30
N LEU A 141 -22.95 -18.45 2.36
CA LEU A 141 -22.20 -18.11 3.57
C LEU A 141 -20.69 -18.02 3.35
N LEU A 142 -20.13 -18.64 2.32
CA LEU A 142 -18.70 -18.55 1.99
C LEU A 142 -18.34 -17.25 1.27
N ILE A 143 -19.32 -16.48 0.77
CA ILE A 143 -19.08 -15.23 0.03
C ILE A 143 -18.16 -14.25 0.78
N PRO A 144 -18.29 -14.03 2.10
CA PRO A 144 -17.41 -13.10 2.82
C PRO A 144 -15.93 -13.49 2.78
N ILE A 145 -15.60 -14.78 2.56
CA ILE A 145 -14.21 -15.24 2.42
C ILE A 145 -13.57 -14.68 1.15
N MET A 146 -14.35 -14.49 0.10
CA MET A 146 -13.83 -14.01 -1.20
C MET A 146 -13.33 -12.56 -1.12
N LEU A 147 -13.90 -11.76 -0.21
CA LEU A 147 -13.56 -10.34 -0.06
C LEU A 147 -12.09 -10.12 0.36
N PRO A 148 -11.55 -10.76 1.43
CA PRO A 148 -10.12 -10.73 1.74
C PRO A 148 -9.21 -11.04 0.56
N PHE A 149 -9.53 -12.08 -0.23
CA PHE A 149 -8.73 -12.46 -1.38
C PHE A 149 -8.80 -11.43 -2.49
N ALA A 150 -9.99 -10.95 -2.83
CA ALA A 150 -10.17 -9.92 -3.86
C ALA A 150 -9.41 -8.63 -3.49
N ILE A 151 -9.50 -8.22 -2.22
CA ILE A 151 -8.77 -7.07 -1.68
C ILE A 151 -7.27 -7.32 -1.73
N TYR A 152 -6.79 -8.47 -1.28
CA TYR A 152 -5.37 -8.81 -1.31
C TYR A 152 -4.79 -8.74 -2.73
N PHE A 153 -5.45 -9.36 -3.72
CA PHE A 153 -4.97 -9.32 -5.11
C PHE A 153 -5.01 -7.91 -5.70
N ASN A 154 -6.04 -7.13 -5.38
CA ASN A 154 -6.12 -5.73 -5.82
C ASN A 154 -5.04 -4.87 -5.16
N ALA A 155 -4.87 -4.99 -3.84
CA ALA A 155 -3.83 -4.33 -3.05
C ALA A 155 -2.45 -4.63 -3.60
N MET A 156 -2.14 -5.90 -3.85
CA MET A 156 -0.87 -6.28 -4.44
C MET A 156 -0.63 -5.64 -5.80
N SER A 157 -1.65 -5.58 -6.67
CA SER A 157 -1.51 -4.92 -7.98
C SER A 157 -1.25 -3.42 -7.85
N VAL A 158 -1.97 -2.73 -6.96
CA VAL A 158 -1.85 -1.28 -6.77
C VAL A 158 -0.53 -0.94 -6.08
N SER A 159 -0.20 -1.63 -4.98
CA SER A 159 1.01 -1.38 -4.20
C SER A 159 2.29 -1.74 -4.96
N THR A 160 2.29 -2.75 -5.83
CA THR A 160 3.47 -3.06 -6.65
C THR A 160 3.71 -2.01 -7.73
N GLN A 161 2.65 -1.47 -8.32
CA GLN A 161 2.75 -0.32 -9.22
C GLN A 161 3.21 0.93 -8.47
N SER A 162 2.68 1.17 -7.27
CA SER A 162 3.11 2.24 -6.37
C SER A 162 4.61 2.15 -6.04
N TYR A 163 5.09 0.96 -5.65
CA TYR A 163 6.52 0.73 -5.43
C TYR A 163 7.37 0.96 -6.69
N SER A 164 6.91 0.43 -7.84
CA SER A 164 7.60 0.59 -9.11
C SER A 164 7.77 2.07 -9.47
N ASP A 165 6.71 2.86 -9.29
CA ASP A 165 6.73 4.29 -9.62
C ASP A 165 7.61 5.07 -8.64
N PHE A 166 7.55 4.74 -7.34
CA PHE A 166 8.50 5.27 -6.35
C PHE A 166 9.94 5.02 -6.77
N VAL A 167 10.30 3.77 -7.10
CA VAL A 167 11.65 3.40 -7.55
C VAL A 167 12.05 4.15 -8.81
N THR A 168 11.13 4.38 -9.74
CA THR A 168 11.46 5.15 -10.95
C THR A 168 11.88 6.57 -10.61
N THR A 169 11.27 7.19 -9.60
CA THR A 169 11.50 8.59 -9.22
C THR A 169 12.57 8.79 -8.14
N ASP A 170 13.17 7.73 -7.62
CA ASP A 170 14.06 7.76 -6.45
C ASP A 170 15.52 8.13 -6.84
N PHE A 171 15.68 9.35 -7.35
CA PHE A 171 16.97 9.99 -7.62
C PHE A 171 16.85 11.52 -7.58
N THR A 172 17.98 12.21 -7.43
CA THR A 172 18.04 13.67 -7.43
C THR A 172 18.50 14.22 -8.79
N SER A 173 18.17 15.49 -9.07
CA SER A 173 18.54 16.15 -10.32
C SER A 173 20.06 16.31 -10.52
N GLU A 174 20.85 16.18 -9.45
CA GLU A 174 22.32 16.28 -9.51
C GLU A 174 23.00 14.90 -9.65
N ASP A 175 22.26 13.80 -9.53
CA ASP A 175 22.84 12.46 -9.55
C ASP A 175 23.35 12.06 -10.94
N THR A 176 24.56 11.49 -10.96
CA THR A 176 25.04 10.74 -12.13
C THR A 176 24.60 9.29 -11.99
N LEU A 177 23.50 8.94 -12.66
CA LEU A 177 22.92 7.61 -12.62
C LEU A 177 23.84 6.59 -13.32
N THR A 178 24.10 5.46 -12.65
CA THR A 178 24.85 4.35 -13.24
C THR A 178 23.92 3.49 -14.09
N GLU A 179 24.30 3.22 -15.33
CA GLU A 179 23.50 2.41 -16.26
C GLU A 179 24.03 0.98 -16.40
N TYR A 180 23.10 0.06 -16.59
CA TYR A 180 23.34 -1.36 -16.85
C TYR A 180 22.55 -1.82 -18.08
N GLU A 181 23.13 -2.74 -18.83
CA GLU A 181 22.46 -3.47 -19.91
C GLU A 181 21.93 -4.79 -19.38
N VAL A 182 20.66 -5.08 -19.64
CA VAL A 182 20.01 -6.34 -19.28
C VAL A 182 20.49 -7.43 -20.23
N VAL A 183 21.16 -8.46 -19.71
CA VAL A 183 21.82 -9.50 -20.53
C VAL A 183 20.83 -10.55 -21.03
N ARG A 184 19.75 -10.79 -20.28
CA ARG A 184 18.68 -11.74 -20.63
C ARG A 184 17.35 -11.26 -20.06
N ASP A 185 16.24 -11.69 -20.66
CA ASP A 185 14.90 -11.39 -20.15
C ASP A 185 14.80 -11.75 -18.67
N THR A 186 14.55 -10.74 -17.84
CA THR A 186 14.62 -10.88 -16.38
C THR A 186 13.38 -10.32 -15.70
N LYS A 187 12.96 -11.01 -14.65
CA LYS A 187 11.76 -10.64 -13.90
C LYS A 187 12.09 -9.52 -12.94
N ILE A 188 11.11 -8.64 -12.76
CA ILE A 188 11.18 -7.59 -11.74
C ILE A 188 10.62 -8.16 -10.45
N TYR A 189 11.37 -7.98 -9.36
CA TYR A 189 10.97 -8.38 -8.02
C TYR A 189 10.71 -7.17 -7.15
N TYR A 190 9.78 -7.30 -6.20
CA TYR A 190 9.46 -6.26 -5.22
C TYR A 190 9.85 -6.71 -3.81
N PRO A 191 10.12 -5.78 -2.88
CA PRO A 191 10.42 -6.13 -1.50
C PRO A 191 9.27 -6.84 -0.80
N THR A 192 9.59 -7.37 0.38
CA THR A 192 8.64 -8.13 1.18
C THR A 192 7.48 -7.27 1.65
N ILE A 193 6.30 -7.89 1.68
CA ILE A 193 5.06 -7.33 2.24
C ILE A 193 5.19 -7.11 3.76
N TRP A 194 6.05 -7.89 4.42
CA TRP A 194 6.36 -7.78 5.84
C TRP A 194 7.67 -7.04 5.99
N LYS A 195 7.75 -6.08 6.93
CA LYS A 195 8.96 -5.28 7.22
C LYS A 195 10.17 -6.21 7.42
N GLY A 196 10.92 -6.41 6.36
CA GLY A 196 11.87 -7.51 6.18
C GLY A 196 12.87 -7.08 5.12
N SER A 197 14.12 -7.49 5.33
CA SER A 197 15.30 -6.91 4.68
C SER A 197 15.09 -6.70 3.17
N PRO A 198 15.43 -5.53 2.61
CA PRO A 198 15.39 -5.28 1.17
C PRO A 198 16.32 -6.20 0.37
N SER A 199 17.08 -7.09 1.01
CA SER A 199 18.01 -8.03 0.37
C SER A 199 17.37 -9.29 -0.23
N LEU A 200 16.12 -9.66 0.10
CA LEU A 200 15.51 -10.91 -0.37
C LEU A 200 14.08 -10.70 -0.93
N PRO A 201 13.75 -11.22 -2.13
CA PRO A 201 12.36 -11.31 -2.57
C PRO A 201 11.69 -12.52 -1.91
N GLU A 202 10.82 -12.30 -0.91
CA GLU A 202 10.18 -13.40 -0.17
C GLU A 202 8.65 -13.48 -0.30
N PHE A 203 8.21 -14.73 -0.49
CA PHE A 203 6.89 -15.36 -0.37
C PHE A 203 5.68 -14.79 -1.15
N SER A 204 5.63 -15.09 -2.46
CA SER A 204 4.44 -15.70 -3.09
C SER A 204 4.83 -16.42 -4.40
N PRO A 205 4.36 -17.67 -4.62
CA PRO A 205 4.58 -18.40 -5.88
C PRO A 205 3.89 -17.75 -7.09
N ILE A 206 3.02 -16.76 -6.88
CA ILE A 206 2.44 -15.91 -7.91
C ILE A 206 3.28 -14.63 -7.95
N LYS A 207 4.34 -14.69 -8.77
CA LYS A 207 5.23 -13.59 -9.15
C LYS A 207 4.46 -12.28 -9.27
N TYR A 208 4.64 -11.41 -8.28
CA TYR A 208 4.14 -10.05 -8.31
C TYR A 208 5.02 -9.22 -9.23
N ALA A 209 4.83 -9.39 -10.53
CA ALA A 209 4.90 -8.40 -11.61
C ALA A 209 4.69 -9.18 -12.91
N PRO A 210 3.68 -8.89 -13.74
CA PRO A 210 3.68 -9.37 -15.12
C PRO A 210 4.78 -8.69 -15.96
N LYS A 211 5.46 -7.69 -15.39
CA LYS A 211 6.45 -6.85 -16.06
C LYS A 211 7.85 -7.46 -15.91
N GLN A 212 8.60 -7.39 -17.00
CA GLN A 212 9.96 -7.87 -17.11
C GLN A 212 10.79 -6.80 -17.82
N PHE A 213 12.10 -6.80 -17.59
CA PHE A 213 13.02 -6.14 -18.50
C PHE A 213 13.45 -7.12 -19.58
N ASN A 214 13.58 -6.64 -20.81
CA ASN A 214 13.97 -7.47 -21.93
C ASN A 214 15.48 -7.42 -22.15
N ALA A 215 16.04 -8.48 -22.74
CA ALA A 215 17.45 -8.49 -23.13
C ALA A 215 17.80 -7.30 -24.04
N GLY A 216 18.94 -6.67 -23.78
CA GLY A 216 19.44 -5.47 -24.47
C GLY A 216 18.83 -4.15 -24.00
N GLU A 217 17.91 -4.18 -23.03
CA GLU A 217 17.36 -2.97 -22.43
C GLU A 217 18.37 -2.32 -21.48
N THR A 218 18.52 -1.00 -21.56
CA THR A 218 19.35 -0.24 -20.63
C THR A 218 18.50 0.23 -19.46
N VAL A 219 18.91 -0.10 -18.23
CA VAL A 219 18.30 0.30 -16.95
C VAL A 219 19.30 1.13 -16.13
N TYR A 220 18.84 1.97 -15.21
CA TYR A 220 19.69 2.69 -14.28
C TYR A 220 19.54 2.19 -12.85
N ALA A 221 20.64 2.23 -12.09
CA ALA A 221 20.66 2.00 -10.66
C ALA A 221 19.98 3.16 -9.94
N VAL A 222 19.12 2.84 -8.98
CA VAL A 222 18.39 3.83 -8.17
C VAL A 222 19.20 4.18 -6.92
N TYR A 223 18.99 5.37 -6.34
CA TYR A 223 19.80 5.90 -5.23
C TYR A 223 19.95 4.88 -4.08
N GLY A 224 21.18 4.74 -3.55
CA GLY A 224 21.52 3.73 -2.53
C GLY A 224 21.83 2.33 -3.07
N SER A 225 21.62 2.07 -4.36
CA SER A 225 22.10 0.87 -5.03
C SER A 225 23.59 1.03 -5.32
N GLY A 226 24.45 0.27 -4.63
CA GLY A 226 25.89 0.25 -4.94
C GLY A 226 26.16 -0.17 -6.40
N SER A 227 27.40 -0.01 -6.85
CA SER A 227 27.82 -0.63 -8.12
C SER A 227 27.55 -2.13 -8.07
N ILE A 228 27.06 -2.75 -9.16
CA ILE A 228 26.88 -4.21 -9.21
C ILE A 228 28.13 -5.00 -8.81
N LYS A 229 29.33 -4.42 -8.99
CA LYS A 229 30.63 -5.01 -8.55
C LYS A 229 30.79 -5.13 -7.05
N THR A 230 29.99 -4.40 -6.28
CA THR A 230 30.01 -4.43 -4.81
C THR A 230 29.05 -5.47 -4.24
N PHE A 231 28.20 -6.06 -5.07
CA PHE A 231 27.27 -7.11 -4.69
C PHE A 231 27.85 -8.49 -4.97
N GLU A 232 27.50 -9.46 -4.12
CA GLU A 232 27.84 -10.87 -4.33
C GLU A 232 26.99 -11.47 -5.46
N GLU A 233 27.51 -12.45 -6.19
CA GLU A 233 26.74 -13.21 -7.18
C GLU A 233 25.44 -13.78 -6.57
N GLY A 234 24.35 -13.73 -7.34
CA GLY A 234 23.02 -14.12 -6.86
C GLY A 234 22.31 -13.08 -5.97
N SER A 235 22.93 -11.91 -5.74
CA SER A 235 22.28 -10.77 -5.07
C SER A 235 21.32 -10.04 -6.01
N TYR A 236 20.52 -9.15 -5.43
CA TYR A 236 19.58 -8.30 -6.16
C TYR A 236 19.98 -6.82 -6.03
N VAL A 237 19.80 -6.07 -7.11
CA VAL A 237 19.99 -4.62 -7.16
C VAL A 237 18.69 -3.94 -7.61
N ILE A 238 18.43 -2.74 -7.12
CA ILE A 238 17.24 -1.96 -7.49
C ILE A 238 17.56 -1.13 -8.74
N VAL A 239 16.78 -1.34 -9.78
CA VAL A 239 16.95 -0.69 -11.09
C VAL A 239 15.62 -0.20 -11.65
N SER A 240 15.70 0.74 -12.59
CA SER A 240 14.55 1.30 -13.30
C SER A 240 14.91 1.59 -14.76
N ASN A 241 13.91 1.57 -15.65
CA ASN A 241 14.05 2.08 -17.02
C ASN A 241 13.37 3.46 -17.22
N GLY A 242 12.84 4.05 -16.15
CA GLY A 242 12.08 5.31 -16.14
C GLY A 242 10.56 5.13 -16.26
N THR A 243 10.08 3.93 -16.61
CA THR A 243 8.65 3.58 -16.67
C THR A 243 8.27 2.51 -15.64
N ILE A 244 9.19 1.58 -15.38
CA ILE A 244 9.02 0.50 -14.40
C ILE A 244 10.32 0.34 -13.61
N GLY A 245 10.20 0.02 -12.33
CA GLY A 245 11.31 -0.12 -11.42
C GLY A 245 11.11 -1.26 -10.44
N GLY A 246 12.21 -1.83 -9.98
CA GLY A 246 12.21 -2.88 -8.96
C GLY A 246 13.56 -3.60 -8.87
N LYS A 247 13.57 -4.75 -8.22
CA LYS A 247 14.77 -5.55 -8.00
C LYS A 247 15.02 -6.52 -9.14
N VAL A 248 16.27 -6.63 -9.55
CA VAL A 248 16.75 -7.55 -10.58
C VAL A 248 17.99 -8.28 -10.07
N LEU A 249 18.19 -9.52 -10.51
CA LEU A 249 19.41 -10.28 -10.21
C LEU A 249 20.62 -9.59 -10.81
N VAL A 250 21.68 -9.44 -10.02
CA VAL A 250 22.95 -8.84 -10.47
C VAL A 250 23.53 -9.60 -11.66
N ASP A 251 23.41 -10.92 -11.66
CA ASP A 251 23.89 -11.80 -12.75
C ASP A 251 23.21 -11.55 -14.10
N ASP A 252 22.07 -10.85 -14.11
CA ASP A 252 21.31 -10.51 -15.32
C ASP A 252 21.69 -9.13 -15.89
N LEU A 253 22.65 -8.44 -15.27
CA LEU A 253 23.06 -7.08 -15.59
C LEU A 253 24.54 -7.01 -15.97
N LYS A 254 24.85 -6.09 -16.87
CA LYS A 254 26.22 -5.77 -17.29
C LYS A 254 26.44 -4.27 -17.26
N ASP A 255 27.62 -3.82 -16.80
CA ASP A 255 27.99 -2.41 -16.82
C ASP A 255 27.92 -1.81 -18.23
N VAL A 256 27.32 -0.62 -18.31
CA VAL A 256 27.46 0.27 -19.46
C VAL A 256 28.58 1.26 -19.15
N ALA A 257 29.59 1.32 -20.03
CA ALA A 257 30.80 2.11 -19.79
C ALA A 257 30.56 3.63 -19.81
N GLU A 258 29.64 4.09 -20.65
CA GLU A 258 29.27 5.51 -20.78
C GLU A 258 27.74 5.63 -20.71
N PRO A 259 27.19 6.59 -19.94
CA PRO A 259 25.75 6.83 -19.92
C PRO A 259 25.20 7.04 -21.33
N GLN A 260 24.12 6.34 -21.66
CA GLN A 260 23.43 6.43 -22.94
C GLN A 260 22.28 7.42 -22.90
N TYR A 261 21.77 7.75 -21.71
CA TYR A 261 20.61 8.62 -21.56
C TYR A 261 20.80 9.67 -20.46
N ARG A 262 20.09 10.77 -20.64
CA ARG A 262 19.79 11.76 -19.62
C ARG A 262 18.42 11.45 -19.03
N TYR A 263 18.30 11.54 -17.71
CA TYR A 263 17.06 11.32 -16.98
C TYR A 263 16.62 12.62 -16.32
N GLU A 264 15.38 13.00 -16.53
CA GLU A 264 14.78 14.22 -15.98
C GLU A 264 13.42 13.87 -15.37
N ILE A 265 13.11 14.44 -14.21
CA ILE A 265 11.79 14.27 -13.59
C ILE A 265 10.93 15.44 -14.03
N ILE A 266 9.76 15.16 -14.58
CA ILE A 266 8.82 16.16 -15.07
C ILE A 266 7.46 16.04 -14.39
N LEU A 267 6.66 17.10 -14.45
CA LEU A 267 5.23 17.02 -14.15
C LEU A 267 4.51 16.12 -15.16
N SER A 268 3.82 15.10 -14.68
CA SER A 268 2.98 14.23 -15.52
C SER A 268 1.58 14.84 -15.70
N THR A 269 1.09 15.57 -14.71
CA THR A 269 -0.21 16.25 -14.68
C THR A 269 -0.10 17.71 -15.13
N GLU A 270 -1.21 18.32 -15.55
CA GLU A 270 -1.25 19.75 -15.93
C GLU A 270 -0.98 20.68 -14.74
N GLN A 271 -1.38 20.23 -13.56
CA GLN A 271 -1.30 20.96 -12.31
C GLN A 271 -1.04 19.99 -11.17
N ALA A 272 -0.12 20.34 -10.27
CA ALA A 272 0.23 19.54 -9.09
C ALA A 272 0.34 20.41 -7.85
N GLU A 273 -0.21 19.92 -6.73
CA GLU A 273 -0.12 20.60 -5.44
C GLU A 273 1.30 20.51 -4.87
N VAL A 274 1.75 21.60 -4.25
CA VAL A 274 3.02 21.64 -3.52
C VAL A 274 2.72 21.77 -2.05
N TYR A 275 3.19 20.79 -1.29
CA TYR A 275 3.09 20.72 0.16
C TYR A 275 4.29 21.38 0.83
N GLU A 276 4.07 21.92 2.03
CA GLU A 276 5.11 22.55 2.84
C GLU A 276 6.24 21.57 3.15
N ALA A 277 7.48 22.05 3.13
CA ALA A 277 8.63 21.34 3.69
C ALA A 277 8.85 21.79 5.13
N VAL A 278 8.51 20.93 6.10
CA VAL A 278 8.62 21.23 7.53
C VAL A 278 9.96 20.73 8.06
N LYS A 279 10.75 21.63 8.67
CA LYS A 279 12.04 21.25 9.26
C LYS A 279 11.83 20.51 10.59
N VAL A 280 12.20 19.23 10.64
CA VAL A 280 11.93 18.36 11.80
C VAL A 280 13.06 18.34 12.81
N LEU A 281 14.31 18.49 12.36
CA LEU A 281 15.49 18.57 13.22
C LEU A 281 16.22 19.89 12.96
N SER A 282 16.46 20.69 14.01
CA SER A 282 17.09 22.01 13.86
C SER A 282 18.53 21.94 13.34
N ASN A 283 19.25 20.87 13.69
CA ASN A 283 20.70 20.74 13.50
C ASN A 283 21.10 19.94 12.24
N LEU A 284 20.15 19.25 11.63
CA LEU A 284 20.31 18.53 10.37
C LEU A 284 19.30 19.15 9.41
N GLU A 285 19.65 19.45 8.16
CA GLU A 285 18.72 19.97 7.15
C GLU A 285 17.75 18.88 6.66
N ILE A 286 17.04 18.27 7.62
CA ILE A 286 16.05 17.23 7.41
C ILE A 286 14.68 17.90 7.44
N TYR A 287 13.98 17.74 6.32
CA TYR A 287 12.65 18.26 6.09
C TYR A 287 11.73 17.07 5.86
N GLU A 288 10.51 17.12 6.39
CA GLU A 288 9.45 16.16 6.10
C GLU A 288 8.28 16.89 5.43
N LYS A 289 7.39 16.15 4.78
CA LYS A 289 6.19 16.72 4.17
C LYS A 289 5.24 17.24 5.26
N GLY A 290 4.86 18.51 5.18
CA GLY A 290 3.79 19.10 5.97
C GLY A 290 2.40 18.85 5.37
N ASP A 291 1.37 19.21 6.12
CA ASP A 291 -0.03 19.05 5.69
C ASP A 291 -0.56 20.26 4.90
N ALA A 292 0.10 21.41 5.02
CA ALA A 292 -0.30 22.63 4.33
C ALA A 292 0.12 22.62 2.86
N ILE A 293 -0.81 22.98 1.97
CA ILE A 293 -0.53 23.29 0.57
C ILE A 293 0.02 24.72 0.50
N VAL A 294 1.27 24.86 0.07
CA VAL A 294 1.97 26.16 -0.03
C VAL A 294 1.93 26.74 -1.43
N GLY A 295 1.54 25.94 -2.43
CA GLY A 295 1.43 26.41 -3.80
C GLY A 295 0.97 25.33 -4.76
N THR A 296 1.08 25.66 -6.03
CA THR A 296 0.70 24.77 -7.11
C THR A 296 1.62 25.00 -8.30
N LEU A 297 2.18 23.93 -8.84
CA LEU A 297 2.94 23.96 -10.08
C LEU A 297 2.04 23.62 -11.26
N THR A 298 2.30 24.25 -12.40
CA THR A 298 1.67 23.93 -13.68
C THR A 298 2.74 23.75 -14.74
N LYS A 299 2.46 22.95 -15.77
CA LYS A 299 3.41 22.73 -16.89
C LYS A 299 3.82 24.02 -17.61
N ASP A 300 2.95 25.03 -17.61
CA ASP A 300 3.24 26.34 -18.23
C ASP A 300 4.20 27.19 -17.40
N VAL A 301 4.24 26.98 -16.08
CA VAL A 301 5.07 27.74 -15.14
C VAL A 301 6.46 27.12 -14.98
N VAL A 302 6.57 25.80 -15.05
CA VAL A 302 7.85 25.10 -14.96
C VAL A 302 8.44 24.93 -16.36
N PRO A 303 9.61 25.50 -16.70
CA PRO A 303 10.20 25.39 -18.03
C PRO A 303 10.35 23.94 -18.49
N GLY A 304 9.60 23.54 -19.52
CA GLY A 304 9.57 22.16 -20.02
C GLY A 304 8.99 21.13 -19.04
N GLY A 305 8.37 21.58 -17.95
CA GLY A 305 7.85 20.74 -16.87
C GLY A 305 8.92 20.10 -15.98
N ILE A 306 10.21 20.44 -16.15
CA ILE A 306 11.33 19.77 -15.47
C ILE A 306 11.47 20.25 -14.02
N LEU A 307 11.45 19.31 -13.09
CA LEU A 307 11.53 19.54 -11.65
C LEU A 307 12.99 19.46 -11.16
N ASN A 308 13.35 20.38 -10.25
CA ASN A 308 14.61 20.32 -9.51
C ASN A 308 14.42 19.51 -8.23
N VAL A 309 14.65 18.19 -8.32
CA VAL A 309 14.48 17.23 -7.23
C VAL A 309 15.77 17.15 -6.41
N VAL A 310 15.64 17.42 -5.12
CA VAL A 310 16.77 17.47 -4.16
C VAL A 310 16.67 16.37 -3.09
N GLY A 311 15.73 15.45 -3.25
CA GLY A 311 15.53 14.29 -2.39
C GLY A 311 14.10 13.78 -2.47
N GLY A 312 13.77 12.78 -1.65
CA GLY A 312 12.42 12.24 -1.54
C GLY A 312 12.16 11.72 -0.13
N ASP A 313 10.89 11.62 0.20
CA ASP A 313 10.38 11.00 1.42
C ASP A 313 9.08 10.26 1.06
N ASP A 314 8.98 9.00 1.45
CA ASP A 314 7.89 8.04 1.16
C ASP A 314 6.68 8.61 0.40
N GLY A 315 6.76 8.61 -0.94
CA GLY A 315 5.65 8.94 -1.83
C GLY A 315 5.58 10.40 -2.28
N TYR A 316 6.53 11.21 -1.81
CA TYR A 316 6.70 12.60 -2.19
C TYR A 316 8.15 12.90 -2.55
N LEU A 317 8.33 13.73 -3.58
CA LEU A 317 9.62 14.26 -3.96
C LEU A 317 9.81 15.63 -3.34
N LYS A 318 10.98 15.84 -2.72
CA LYS A 318 11.41 17.15 -2.24
C LYS A 318 11.99 17.92 -3.42
N ILE A 319 11.38 19.05 -3.73
CA ILE A 319 11.75 19.90 -4.86
C ILE A 319 12.21 21.28 -4.39
N LYS A 320 13.09 21.90 -5.16
CA LYS A 320 13.47 23.30 -5.00
C LYS A 320 12.66 24.16 -5.97
N LEU A 321 11.93 25.13 -5.42
CA LEU A 321 11.11 26.08 -6.18
C LEU A 321 11.96 27.23 -6.75
N GLU A 322 11.39 28.02 -7.67
CA GLU A 322 12.09 29.12 -8.35
C GLU A 322 12.60 30.20 -7.38
N ASP A 323 11.86 30.44 -6.29
CA ASP A 323 12.24 31.37 -5.22
C ASP A 323 13.34 30.81 -4.29
N GLY A 324 13.77 29.58 -4.54
CA GLY A 324 14.78 28.86 -3.77
C GLY A 324 14.24 28.14 -2.53
N SER A 325 12.95 28.26 -2.23
CA SER A 325 12.29 27.52 -1.15
C SER A 325 12.15 26.03 -1.48
N LEU A 326 11.87 25.23 -0.45
CA LEU A 326 11.66 23.79 -0.57
C LEU A 326 10.17 23.47 -0.47
N GLY A 327 9.72 22.53 -1.29
CA GLY A 327 8.38 21.98 -1.23
C GLY A 327 8.37 20.48 -1.51
N TYR A 328 7.24 19.85 -1.28
CA TYR A 328 7.00 18.45 -1.57
C TYR A 328 5.92 18.30 -2.63
N ILE A 329 6.15 17.43 -3.61
CA ILE A 329 5.19 17.07 -4.66
C ILE A 329 4.96 15.56 -4.64
N SER A 330 3.73 15.11 -4.91
CA SER A 330 3.45 13.68 -4.94
C SER A 330 4.21 12.97 -6.07
N CYS A 331 4.75 11.78 -5.79
CA CYS A 331 5.26 10.88 -6.82
C CYS A 331 4.19 10.51 -7.87
N ASN A 332 2.90 10.70 -7.58
CA ASN A 332 1.81 10.43 -8.50
C ASN A 332 1.66 11.51 -9.59
N ASP A 333 2.19 12.72 -9.35
CA ASP A 333 2.05 13.88 -10.24
C ASP A 333 3.27 14.10 -11.13
N VAL A 334 4.21 13.15 -11.12
CA VAL A 334 5.48 13.25 -11.83
C VAL A 334 5.74 12.03 -12.70
N ALA A 335 6.68 12.16 -13.64
CA ALA A 335 7.17 11.08 -14.47
C ALA A 335 8.65 11.28 -14.80
N VAL A 336 9.36 10.19 -15.11
CA VAL A 336 10.73 10.27 -15.61
C VAL A 336 10.72 10.33 -17.12
N VAL A 337 11.36 11.35 -17.68
CA VAL A 337 11.69 11.42 -19.10
C VAL A 337 13.12 10.95 -19.27
N ARG A 338 13.28 10.05 -20.24
CA ARG A 338 14.56 9.50 -20.64
C ARG A 338 14.91 9.99 -22.04
N THR A 339 15.96 10.79 -22.16
CA THR A 339 16.39 11.40 -23.42
C THR A 339 17.72 10.79 -23.85
N PRO A 340 17.83 10.20 -25.06
CA PRO A 340 19.10 9.66 -25.55
C PRO A 340 20.17 10.76 -25.61
N LEU A 341 21.37 10.46 -25.11
CA LEU A 341 22.53 11.30 -25.31
C LEU A 341 22.98 11.12 -26.76
N ALA A 342 23.04 12.21 -27.51
CA ALA A 342 23.52 12.18 -28.89
C ALA A 342 24.97 11.64 -28.90
N LYS A 343 25.21 10.60 -29.71
CA LYS A 343 26.55 10.05 -29.94
C LYS A 343 27.42 10.99 -30.77
#